data_AF-A0A5A8E4X2-F1
#
_entry.id   AF-A0A5A8E4X2-F1
#
_cell.length_a   1.000
_cell.length_b   1.000
_cell.length_c   1.000
_cell.angle_alpha   90.00
_cell.angle_beta   90.00
_cell.angle_gamma   90.00
#
_symmetry.space_group_name_H-M   'P 1'
#
loop_
_entity.id
_entity.type
_entity.pdbx_description
1 polymer ?
#
loop_
_entity_poly.entity_id
_entity_poly.type
_entity_poly.pdbx_seq_one_letter_code
_entity_poly.pdbx_strand_id
1 'polypeptide(L)'
;MSGDAAAAMLRLRLLQYLARIRRDDCYGLLNDEVNPEEVPGYADVIKQPMAWETMHKKILANEYDSIGAFEADFRLTCDNAMTFNAADTPWHESESLVDRS
;
A
#
# COMPACT_ATOMS: atom_id res chain seq x y z
N MET A 1 -21.45 -1.26 29.03
CA MET A 1 -21.12 -0.38 27.89
C MET A 1 -20.14 -1.15 27.02
N SER A 2 -20.66 -1.95 26.07
CA SER A 2 -20.09 -3.26 25.78
C SER A 2 -19.58 -3.38 24.34
N GLY A 3 -18.26 -3.49 24.14
CA GLY A 3 -17.59 -4.01 22.92
C GLY A 3 -17.77 -3.23 21.60
N ASP A 4 -19.01 -3.09 21.15
CA ASP A 4 -19.42 -2.59 19.85
C ASP A 4 -19.05 -1.11 19.62
N ALA A 5 -19.21 -0.30 20.67
CA ALA A 5 -18.79 1.10 20.64
C ALA A 5 -17.26 1.26 20.48
N ALA A 6 -16.47 0.38 21.09
CA ALA A 6 -15.01 0.43 21.00
C ALA A 6 -14.53 0.06 19.59
N ALA A 7 -15.10 -0.99 19.01
CA ALA A 7 -14.84 -1.38 17.63
C ALA A 7 -15.22 -0.25 16.64
N ALA A 8 -16.39 0.37 16.82
CA ALA A 8 -16.81 1.50 16.00
C ALA A 8 -15.85 2.70 16.11
N MET A 9 -15.38 3.04 17.32
CA MET A 9 -14.40 4.11 17.52
C MET A 9 -13.04 3.80 16.87
N LEU A 10 -12.58 2.55 16.97
CA LEU A 10 -11.35 2.11 16.31
C LEU A 10 -11.50 2.28 14.80
N ARG A 11 -12.56 1.73 14.21
CA ARG A 11 -12.86 1.84 12.77
C ARG A 11 -12.86 3.28 12.29
N LEU A 12 -13.54 4.19 13.01
CA LEU A 12 -13.57 5.61 12.67
C LEU A 12 -12.17 6.24 12.69
N ARG A 13 -11.34 5.92 13.68
CA ARG A 13 -9.96 6.43 13.76
C ARG A 13 -9.10 5.91 12.62
N LEU A 14 -9.20 4.63 12.28
CA LEU A 14 -8.45 4.03 11.17
C LEU A 14 -8.85 4.67 9.83
N LEU A 15 -10.15 4.91 9.59
CA LEU A 15 -10.62 5.63 8.40
C LEU A 15 -10.05 7.05 8.33
N GLN A 16 -10.02 7.77 9.46
CA GLN A 16 -9.44 9.12 9.52
C GLN A 16 -7.93 9.11 9.23
N TYR A 17 -7.20 8.11 9.72
CA TYR A 17 -5.77 7.98 9.42
C TYR A 17 -5.53 7.64 7.95
N LEU A 18 -6.27 6.67 7.40
CA LEU A 18 -6.15 6.30 6.00
C LEU A 18 -6.48 7.47 5.06
N ALA A 19 -7.50 8.27 5.40
CA ALA A 19 -7.82 9.49 4.65
C ALA A 19 -6.70 10.54 4.69
N ARG A 20 -5.91 10.59 5.76
CA ARG A 20 -4.72 11.45 5.82
C ARG A 20 -3.61 10.91 4.93
N ILE A 21 -3.31 9.63 5.04
CA ILE A 21 -2.28 8.95 4.22
C ILE A 21 -2.56 9.13 2.73
N ARG A 22 -3.81 8.93 2.29
CA ARG A 22 -4.21 9.14 0.88
C ARG A 22 -4.03 10.57 0.37
N ARG A 23 -4.08 11.58 1.25
CA ARG A 23 -3.79 12.96 0.86
C ARG A 23 -2.29 13.21 0.68
N ASP A 24 -1.48 12.47 1.41
CA ASP A 24 -0.01 12.55 1.32
C ASP A 24 0.51 11.77 0.10
N ASP A 25 -0.18 10.71 -0.34
CA ASP A 25 0.03 10.02 -1.63
C ASP A 25 -0.64 10.78 -2.79
N CYS A 26 -0.13 11.96 -3.10
CA CYS A 26 -0.74 12.89 -4.06
C CYS A 26 -0.80 12.38 -5.51
N TYR A 27 0.03 11.40 -5.87
CA TYR A 27 0.03 10.75 -7.18
C TYR A 27 -0.81 9.46 -7.22
N GLY A 28 -1.31 9.01 -6.06
CA GLY A 28 -2.16 7.83 -5.94
C GLY A 28 -1.46 6.52 -6.32
N LEU A 29 -0.12 6.48 -6.25
CA LEU A 29 0.67 5.34 -6.74
C LEU A 29 0.46 4.08 -5.91
N LEU A 30 -0.04 4.24 -4.67
CA LEU A 30 -0.22 3.15 -3.72
C LEU A 30 -1.71 2.90 -3.40
N ASN A 31 -2.62 3.48 -4.19
CA ASN A 31 -4.05 3.36 -3.92
C ASN A 31 -4.60 1.97 -4.25
N ASP A 32 -4.21 1.43 -5.39
CA ASP A 32 -4.71 0.15 -5.91
C ASP A 32 -3.58 -0.89 -5.95
N GLU A 33 -3.94 -2.15 -5.76
CA GLU A 33 -2.96 -3.24 -5.88
C GLU A 33 -2.45 -3.37 -7.30
N VAL A 34 -1.17 -3.65 -7.44
CA VAL A 34 -0.56 -3.98 -8.74
C VAL A 34 -1.07 -5.35 -9.18
N ASN A 35 -1.61 -5.43 -10.39
CA ASN A 35 -1.95 -6.71 -11.02
C ASN A 35 -0.66 -7.45 -11.39
N PRO A 36 -0.32 -8.58 -10.73
CA PRO A 36 0.94 -9.27 -10.98
C PRO A 36 1.02 -9.92 -12.37
N GLU A 37 -0.13 -10.13 -13.04
CA GLU A 37 -0.18 -10.65 -14.42
C GLU A 37 0.21 -9.58 -15.45
N GLU A 38 0.00 -8.31 -15.11
CA GLU A 38 0.30 -7.16 -15.98
C GLU A 38 1.71 -6.62 -15.76
N VAL A 39 2.34 -6.96 -14.63
CA VAL A 39 3.68 -6.46 -14.24
C VAL A 39 4.67 -7.63 -14.13
N PRO A 40 5.49 -7.87 -15.17
CA PRO A 40 6.49 -8.93 -15.16
C PRO A 40 7.42 -8.86 -13.93
N GLY A 41 7.65 -10.00 -13.28
CA GLY A 41 8.51 -10.11 -12.11
C GLY A 41 7.89 -9.60 -10.80
N TYR A 42 6.70 -9.00 -10.81
CA TYR A 42 6.06 -8.50 -9.59
C TYR A 42 5.73 -9.62 -8.60
N ALA A 43 5.10 -10.71 -9.07
CA ALA A 43 4.80 -11.87 -8.22
C ALA A 43 6.05 -12.60 -7.69
N ASP A 44 7.19 -12.44 -8.37
CA ASP A 44 8.46 -13.05 -7.96
C ASP A 44 9.11 -12.29 -6.80
N VAL A 45 8.90 -10.97 -6.75
CA VAL A 45 9.47 -10.08 -5.72
C VAL A 45 8.48 -9.85 -4.58
N ILE A 46 7.24 -9.48 -4.90
CA ILE A 46 6.20 -9.11 -3.93
C ILE A 46 5.29 -10.30 -3.66
N LYS A 47 5.32 -10.80 -2.42
CA LYS A 47 4.58 -12.00 -2.00
C LYS A 47 3.23 -11.72 -1.36
N GLN A 48 3.08 -10.53 -0.78
CA GLN A 48 1.86 -10.10 -0.14
C GLN A 48 1.52 -8.69 -0.63
N PRO A 49 0.77 -8.56 -1.73
CA PRO A 49 0.28 -7.26 -2.19
C PRO A 49 -0.52 -6.56 -1.09
N MET A 50 -0.35 -5.24 -1.00
CA MET A 50 -1.14 -4.38 -0.12
C MET A 50 -1.20 -2.99 -0.74
N ALA A 51 -2.33 -2.31 -0.57
CA ALA A 51 -2.59 -0.98 -1.09
C ALA A 51 -3.63 -0.26 -0.21
N TRP A 52 -3.77 1.07 -0.36
CA TRP A 52 -4.71 1.85 0.44
C TRP A 52 -6.16 1.39 0.30
N GLU A 53 -6.58 1.00 -0.90
CA GLU A 53 -7.95 0.51 -1.12
C GLU A 53 -8.19 -0.85 -0.47
N THR A 54 -7.19 -1.72 -0.44
CA THR A 54 -7.27 -2.98 0.31
C THR A 54 -7.35 -2.71 1.80
N MET A 55 -6.51 -1.83 2.34
CA MET A 55 -6.60 -1.41 3.73
C MET A 55 -7.97 -0.79 4.07
N HIS A 56 -8.52 0.02 3.17
CA HIS A 56 -9.86 0.59 3.32
C HIS A 56 -10.93 -0.49 3.46
N LYS A 57 -10.93 -1.48 2.55
CA LYS A 57 -11.85 -2.64 2.60
C LYS A 57 -11.71 -3.42 3.91
N LYS A 58 -10.48 -3.68 4.37
CA LYS A 58 -10.20 -4.34 5.66
C LYS A 58 -10.74 -3.55 6.85
N ILE A 59 -10.64 -2.22 6.85
CA ILE A 59 -11.27 -1.37 7.88
C ILE A 59 -12.80 -1.51 7.86
N LEU A 60 -13.42 -1.50 6.67
CA LEU A 60 -14.86 -1.61 6.54
C LEU A 60 -15.38 -2.99 7.00
N ALA A 61 -14.59 -4.03 6.80
CA ALA A 61 -14.85 -5.41 7.22
C ALA A 61 -14.51 -5.70 8.70
N ASN A 62 -14.02 -4.72 9.45
CA ASN A 62 -13.55 -4.87 10.85
C ASN A 62 -12.40 -5.89 11.01
N GLU A 63 -11.52 -6.02 10.03
CA GLU A 63 -10.40 -6.96 10.07
C GLU A 63 -9.21 -6.45 10.90
N TYR A 64 -9.20 -5.18 11.28
CA TYR A 64 -8.21 -4.61 12.19
C TYR A 64 -8.75 -4.57 13.62
N ASP A 65 -8.22 -5.44 14.47
CA ASP A 65 -8.52 -5.48 15.91
C ASP A 65 -7.74 -4.44 16.73
N SER A 66 -6.73 -3.82 16.10
CA SER A 66 -5.78 -2.93 16.74
C SER A 66 -5.15 -1.96 15.75
N ILE A 67 -4.60 -0.86 16.28
CA ILE A 67 -3.80 0.08 15.48
C ILE A 67 -2.53 -0.60 14.94
N GLY A 68 -1.94 -1.54 15.70
CA GLY A 68 -0.75 -2.27 15.28
C GLY A 68 -0.98 -3.12 14.03
N ALA A 69 -2.15 -3.77 13.92
CA ALA A 69 -2.50 -4.52 12.71
C ALA A 69 -2.63 -3.61 11.47
N PHE A 70 -3.23 -2.43 11.62
CA PHE A 70 -3.29 -1.42 10.56
C PHE A 70 -1.89 -0.88 10.19
N GLU A 71 -1.05 -0.62 11.19
CA GLU A 71 0.32 -0.14 10.98
C GLU A 71 1.19 -1.17 10.23
N ALA A 72 0.99 -2.46 10.50
CA ALA A 72 1.68 -3.52 9.77
C ALA A 72 1.37 -3.48 8.27
N ASP A 73 0.10 -3.37 7.89
CA ASP A 73 -0.31 -3.28 6.48
C ASP A 73 0.09 -1.94 5.83
N PHE A 74 0.11 -0.85 6.61
CA PHE A 74 0.66 0.42 6.15
C PHE A 74 2.14 0.29 5.77
N ARG A 75 2.96 -0.28 6.67
CA ARG A 75 4.39 -0.51 6.41
C ARG A 75 4.59 -1.46 5.25
N LEU A 76 3.82 -2.55 5.17
CA LEU A 76 3.87 -3.49 4.06
C LEU A 76 3.60 -2.81 2.71
N THR A 77 2.63 -1.89 2.63
CA THR A 77 2.36 -1.11 1.41
C THR A 77 3.59 -0.30 0.99
N CYS A 78 4.21 0.41 1.93
CA CYS A 78 5.42 1.18 1.66
C CYS A 78 6.62 0.28 1.31
N ASP A 79 6.84 -0.80 2.05
CA ASP A 79 7.95 -1.73 1.87
C ASP A 79 7.84 -2.45 0.53
N ASN A 80 6.63 -2.83 0.10
CA ASN A 80 6.40 -3.42 -1.22
C ASN A 80 6.77 -2.44 -2.33
N ALA A 81 6.31 -1.19 -2.24
CA ALA A 81 6.63 -0.15 -3.20
C ALA A 81 8.14 0.11 -3.24
N MET A 82 8.79 0.21 -2.08
CA MET A 82 10.23 0.37 -1.99
C MET A 82 10.97 -0.84 -2.55
N THR A 83 10.52 -2.07 -2.28
CA THR A 83 11.21 -3.29 -2.72
C THR A 83 11.11 -3.47 -4.23
N PHE A 84 9.92 -3.26 -4.80
CA PHE A 84 9.72 -3.39 -6.24
C PHE A 84 10.38 -2.23 -6.99
N ASN A 85 10.22 -1.00 -6.51
CA ASN A 85 10.79 0.20 -7.17
C ASN A 85 12.26 0.44 -6.80
N ALA A 86 12.86 -0.27 -5.85
CA ALA A 86 14.30 -0.15 -5.55
C ALA A 86 15.15 -0.54 -6.76
N ALA A 87 14.65 -1.40 -7.65
CA ALA A 87 15.29 -1.71 -8.93
C ALA A 87 15.26 -0.53 -9.93
N ASP A 88 14.29 0.38 -9.80
CA ASP A 88 14.14 1.57 -10.63
C ASP A 88 14.90 2.79 -10.08
N THR A 89 15.69 2.62 -9.00
CA THR A 89 16.62 3.63 -8.50
C THR A 89 18.04 3.38 -9.03
N PRO A 90 18.83 4.43 -9.30
CA PRO A 90 19.65 4.57 -10.50
C PRO A 90 21.00 3.83 -10.45
N TRP A 91 21.00 2.50 -10.35
CA TRP A 91 22.16 1.68 -10.69
C TRP A 91 21.71 0.30 -11.17
N HIS A 92 21.18 0.20 -12.39
CA HIS A 92 21.54 -0.88 -13.33
C HIS A 92 20.96 -0.57 -14.72
N GLU A 93 21.89 -0.28 -15.63
CA GLU A 93 21.80 -0.12 -17.08
C GLU A 93 20.53 -0.67 -17.78
N SER A 94 19.72 0.23 -18.34
CA SER A 94 19.06 0.01 -19.65
C SER A 94 19.10 1.29 -20.50
N GLU A 95 20.15 1.33 -21.32
CA GLU A 95 20.14 1.70 -22.75
C GLU A 95 19.49 3.01 -23.25
N SER A 96 20.34 4.04 -23.38
CA SER A 96 20.66 4.73 -24.65
C SER A 96 19.66 4.71 -25.83
N LEU A 97 18.46 5.28 -25.69
CA LEU A 97 17.60 5.63 -26.84
C LEU A 97 17.26 7.13 -26.94
N VAL A 98 18.21 8.01 -26.57
CA VAL A 98 18.17 9.44 -26.93
C VAL A 98 19.57 9.97 -27.22
N ASP A 99 20.28 9.35 -28.18
CA ASP A 99 21.45 9.99 -28.83
C ASP A 99 21.62 9.48 -30.27
N ARG A 100 20.56 9.67 -31.07
CA ARG A 100 20.64 9.67 -32.54
C ARG A 100 19.71 10.76 -33.07
N SER A 101 20.13 12.01 -32.89
CA SER A 101 19.64 13.16 -33.65
C SER A 101 20.79 14.10 -33.96
#